data_AF-A0A5N5TKB7-F1
#
_entry.id   AF-A0A5N5TKB7-F1
#
_cell.length_a   1.000
_cell.length_b   1.000
_cell.length_c   1.000
_cell.angle_alpha   90.00
_cell.angle_beta   90.00
_cell.angle_gamma   90.00
#
_symmetry.space_group_name_H-M   'P 1'
#
loop_
_entity.id
_entity.type
_entity.pdbx_description
1 polymer ?
#
loop_
_entity_poly.entity_id
_entity_poly.type
_entity_poly.pdbx_seq_one_letter_code
_entity_poly.pdbx_strand_id
1 'polypeptide(L)'
;MSQGSTRRPPIEKGRWAAKGTKPLPEQASVQHVLSVMLIHVCRKVLFIATEVKITLYSIALFFGSLVCDFLPIPKMYMSSKENLFNQYFVKIGWAWTLAVVGSFIYFTSLTYGCGRKEIVKRHMSRMLIGTGFWLFWSQFFFNYVENQTGVCLGKAILKDKYTCNGNGFQWHSFDISGHAFLLVYINLLLVEEAKAIVGWEGIRDLLRENYETWTPVIRFLFLCMTFVSLLSDVMLACTVIYFHTMPQKVAGGVIAIGTWYFTYRFWFKYESSPGLPGKGLFSYQHLVDRSKESFGAKRRTSIVKDPKDLPTFMGMPIYSNVKDRERKREEDREEDRSTLTEEPEFNRSLPKADNSRFIPKGDFFSPEPRYGRKPRKVN
;
A
#
# COMPACT_ATOMS: atom_id res chain seq x y z
N MET A 1 47.72 -6.01 -73.48
CA MET A 1 47.25 -4.94 -72.55
C MET A 1 45.74 -4.85 -72.68
N SER A 2 44.99 -5.31 -71.67
CA SER A 2 43.53 -5.22 -71.62
C SER A 2 43.15 -4.58 -70.29
N GLN A 3 42.59 -3.37 -70.33
CA GLN A 3 42.12 -2.64 -69.16
C GLN A 3 40.68 -3.07 -68.84
N GLY A 4 40.50 -3.79 -67.73
CA GLY A 4 39.18 -4.15 -67.20
C GLY A 4 38.59 -3.03 -66.35
N SER A 5 37.56 -2.35 -66.88
CA SER A 5 36.75 -1.38 -66.14
C SER A 5 35.86 -2.10 -65.11
N THR A 6 36.12 -1.91 -63.82
CA THR A 6 35.30 -2.41 -62.71
C THR A 6 34.05 -1.53 -62.53
N ARG A 7 32.88 -1.97 -63.01
CA ARG A 7 31.59 -1.31 -62.71
C ARG A 7 31.19 -1.64 -61.26
N ARG A 8 30.97 -0.63 -60.43
CA ARG A 8 30.35 -0.79 -59.10
C ARG A 8 28.84 -1.03 -59.28
N PRO A 9 28.19 -1.91 -58.49
CA PRO A 9 26.74 -2.04 -58.51
C PRO A 9 26.08 -0.79 -57.89
N PRO A 10 24.83 -0.46 -58.29
CA PRO A 10 24.13 0.69 -57.74
C PRO A 10 23.77 0.46 -56.27
N ILE A 11 23.97 1.51 -55.47
CA ILE A 11 23.60 1.56 -54.05
C ILE A 11 22.07 1.50 -53.97
N GLU A 12 21.55 0.39 -53.46
CA GLU A 12 20.14 0.24 -53.14
C GLU A 12 19.81 1.23 -52.01
N LYS A 13 19.11 2.33 -52.35
CA LYS A 13 18.58 3.26 -51.34
C LYS A 13 17.60 2.47 -50.49
N GLY A 14 18.00 2.21 -49.24
CA GLY A 14 17.23 1.43 -48.28
C GLY A 14 15.76 1.84 -48.29
N ARG A 15 14.89 0.86 -48.55
CA ARG A 15 13.48 0.96 -48.19
C ARG A 15 13.42 1.45 -46.76
N TRP A 16 12.89 2.63 -46.57
CA TRP A 16 12.46 3.12 -45.28
C TRP A 16 11.59 2.01 -44.68
N ALA A 17 12.14 1.29 -43.71
CA ALA A 17 11.40 0.32 -42.95
C ALA A 17 10.23 1.10 -42.34
N ALA A 18 9.03 0.87 -42.86
CA ALA A 18 7.80 1.33 -42.26
C ALA A 18 7.85 0.84 -40.81
N LYS A 19 8.14 1.76 -39.88
CA LYS A 19 8.01 1.51 -38.45
C LYS A 19 6.55 1.16 -38.27
N GLY A 20 6.26 -0.14 -38.15
CA GLY A 20 4.91 -0.63 -37.95
C GLY A 20 4.25 0.20 -36.86
N THR A 21 3.12 0.80 -37.19
CA THR A 21 2.19 1.32 -36.20
C THR A 21 2.00 0.20 -35.18
N LYS A 22 2.19 0.51 -33.90
CA LYS A 22 1.88 -0.43 -32.81
C LYS A 22 0.50 -1.01 -33.10
N PRO A 23 0.28 -2.33 -32.97
CA PRO A 23 -1.03 -2.91 -33.19
C PRO A 23 -2.06 -2.10 -32.39
N LEU A 24 -3.21 -1.79 -33.01
CA LEU A 24 -4.30 -1.14 -32.30
C LEU A 24 -4.59 -1.94 -31.03
N PRO A 25 -4.84 -1.28 -29.88
CA PRO A 25 -5.24 -2.00 -28.69
C PRO A 25 -6.44 -2.86 -29.04
N GLU A 26 -6.35 -4.16 -28.72
CA GLU A 26 -7.41 -5.13 -28.90
C GLU A 26 -8.72 -4.55 -28.32
N GLN A 27 -9.84 -4.74 -29.02
CA GLN A 27 -11.14 -4.19 -28.58
C GLN A 27 -11.38 -4.60 -27.13
N ALA A 28 -11.37 -3.61 -26.23
CA ALA A 28 -11.58 -3.85 -24.81
C ALA A 28 -12.99 -4.42 -24.64
N SER A 29 -13.07 -5.70 -24.24
CA SER A 29 -14.34 -6.35 -23.95
C SER A 29 -15.11 -5.56 -22.90
N VAL A 30 -16.43 -5.42 -23.07
CA VAL A 30 -17.33 -4.75 -22.11
C VAL A 30 -17.15 -5.34 -20.70
N GLN A 31 -16.93 -6.64 -20.59
CA GLN A 31 -16.66 -7.32 -19.32
C GLN A 31 -15.35 -6.84 -18.67
N HIS A 32 -14.32 -6.57 -19.47
CA HIS A 32 -13.05 -6.04 -18.98
C HIS A 32 -13.22 -4.61 -18.44
N VAL A 33 -13.95 -3.76 -19.16
CA VAL A 33 -14.24 -2.38 -18.73
C VAL A 33 -15.02 -2.37 -17.41
N LEU A 34 -16.09 -3.16 -17.31
CA LEU A 34 -16.88 -3.30 -16.09
C LEU A 34 -16.05 -3.84 -14.92
N SER A 35 -15.19 -4.83 -15.16
CA SER A 35 -14.29 -5.38 -14.13
C SER A 35 -13.31 -4.33 -13.62
N VAL A 36 -12.72 -3.51 -14.49
CA VAL A 36 -11.81 -2.43 -14.10
C VAL A 36 -12.53 -1.33 -13.32
N MET A 37 -13.75 -0.95 -13.74
CA MET A 37 -14.58 0.00 -12.99
C MET A 37 -14.94 -0.53 -11.60
N LEU A 38 -15.35 -1.81 -11.50
CA LEU A 38 -15.65 -2.45 -10.23
C LEU A 38 -14.43 -2.47 -9.31
N ILE A 39 -13.26 -2.86 -9.82
CA ILE A 39 -12.01 -2.85 -9.05
C ILE A 39 -11.67 -1.44 -8.58
N HIS A 40 -11.92 -0.40 -9.39
CA HIS A 40 -11.71 0.98 -8.99
C HIS A 40 -12.60 1.38 -7.80
N VAL A 41 -13.87 1.00 -7.83
CA VAL A 41 -14.81 1.22 -6.72
C VAL A 41 -14.37 0.44 -5.48
N CYS A 42 -14.06 -0.85 -5.62
CA CYS A 42 -13.57 -1.69 -4.52
C CYS A 42 -12.28 -1.11 -3.90
N ARG A 43 -11.37 -0.59 -4.72
CA ARG A 43 -10.17 0.10 -4.27
C ARG A 43 -10.52 1.34 -3.44
N LYS A 44 -11.47 2.16 -3.89
CA LYS A 44 -11.92 3.34 -3.12
C LYS A 44 -12.52 2.96 -1.76
N VAL A 45 -13.34 1.91 -1.71
CA VAL A 45 -13.97 1.41 -0.48
C VAL A 45 -12.94 0.82 0.49
N LEU A 46 -12.04 -0.01 -0.01
CA LEU A 46 -11.09 -0.73 0.83
C LEU A 46 -9.98 0.19 1.34
N PHE A 47 -9.49 1.11 0.50
CA PHE A 47 -8.42 2.06 0.87
C PHE A 47 -8.91 3.38 1.49
N ILE A 48 -10.09 3.39 2.11
CA ILE A 48 -10.41 4.45 3.06
C ILE A 48 -9.27 4.48 4.10
N ALA A 49 -8.76 5.68 4.39
CA ALA A 49 -7.61 5.84 5.28
C ALA A 49 -7.85 5.05 6.58
N THR A 50 -6.88 4.21 6.96
CA THR A 50 -7.03 3.33 8.13
C THR A 50 -7.37 4.14 9.39
N GLU A 51 -6.79 5.33 9.54
CA GLU A 51 -7.08 6.26 10.64
C GLU A 51 -8.57 6.66 10.67
N VAL A 52 -9.17 6.95 9.51
CA VAL A 52 -10.60 7.29 9.40
C VAL A 52 -11.48 6.11 9.78
N LYS A 53 -11.11 4.89 9.35
CA LYS A 53 -11.83 3.66 9.74
C LYS A 53 -11.75 3.44 11.25
N ILE A 54 -10.57 3.59 11.86
CA ILE A 54 -10.39 3.45 13.30
C ILE A 54 -11.26 4.48 14.04
N THR A 55 -11.21 5.75 13.66
CA THR A 55 -12.06 6.79 14.26
C THR A 55 -13.54 6.47 14.11
N LEU A 56 -13.97 6.03 12.91
CA LEU A 56 -15.35 5.65 12.65
C LEU A 56 -15.79 4.48 13.56
N TYR A 57 -14.98 3.42 13.68
CA TYR A 57 -15.27 2.28 14.54
C TYR A 57 -15.29 2.67 16.02
N SER A 58 -14.36 3.52 16.47
CA SER A 58 -14.33 4.02 17.85
C SER A 58 -15.58 4.85 18.18
N ILE A 59 -15.99 5.74 17.27
CA ILE A 59 -17.22 6.54 17.44
C ILE A 59 -18.44 5.62 17.46
N ALA A 60 -18.54 4.67 16.53
CA ALA A 60 -19.67 3.74 16.47
C ALA A 60 -19.75 2.85 17.72
N LEU A 61 -18.63 2.31 18.19
CA LEU A 61 -18.59 1.45 19.37
C LEU A 61 -18.85 2.22 20.67
N PHE A 62 -18.44 3.48 20.78
CA PHE A 62 -18.68 4.28 21.97
C PHE A 62 -20.04 4.98 21.92
N PHE A 63 -20.20 5.95 21.01
CA PHE A 63 -21.40 6.77 20.91
C PHE A 63 -22.57 5.99 20.34
N GLY A 64 -22.35 5.18 19.29
CA GLY A 64 -23.42 4.37 18.71
C GLY A 64 -24.00 3.38 19.74
N SER A 65 -23.13 2.71 20.50
CA SER A 65 -23.57 1.80 21.57
C SER A 65 -24.25 2.54 22.71
N LEU A 66 -23.75 3.72 23.10
CA LEU A 66 -24.36 4.53 24.16
C LEU A 66 -25.79 4.91 23.77
N VAL A 67 -25.99 5.42 22.56
CA VAL A 67 -27.33 5.79 22.07
C VAL A 67 -28.26 4.59 22.01
N CYS A 68 -27.79 3.44 21.50
CA CYS A 68 -28.63 2.23 21.39
C CYS A 68 -28.93 1.57 22.74
N ASP A 69 -28.06 1.73 23.74
CA ASP A 69 -28.31 1.26 25.11
C ASP A 69 -29.40 2.11 25.79
N PHE A 70 -29.51 3.41 25.48
CA PHE A 70 -30.57 4.29 25.98
C PHE A 70 -31.88 4.23 25.17
N LEU A 71 -31.78 3.97 23.86
CA LEU A 71 -32.92 3.85 22.95
C LEU A 71 -32.92 2.45 22.31
N PRO A 72 -33.42 1.42 23.02
CA PRO A 72 -33.45 0.07 22.49
C PRO A 72 -34.37 0.02 21.26
N ILE A 73 -33.77 -0.12 20.08
CA ILE A 73 -34.49 -0.23 18.81
C ILE A 73 -35.24 -1.57 18.78
N PRO A 74 -36.53 -1.61 18.42
CA PRO A 74 -37.29 -2.85 18.34
C PRO A 74 -36.63 -3.84 17.37
N LYS A 75 -36.66 -5.12 17.74
CA LYS A 75 -35.96 -6.19 17.02
C LYS A 75 -36.52 -6.35 15.60
N MET A 76 -35.78 -5.92 14.59
CA MET A 76 -36.09 -6.17 13.18
C MET A 76 -35.59 -7.57 12.74
N TYR A 77 -35.95 -8.06 11.55
CA TYR A 77 -35.57 -9.37 11.00
C TYR A 77 -34.05 -9.69 11.12
N MET A 78 -33.16 -8.68 11.06
CA MET A 78 -31.70 -8.82 11.28
C MET A 78 -31.26 -9.03 12.75
N SER A 79 -32.17 -8.93 13.72
CA SER A 79 -31.91 -9.04 15.16
C SER A 79 -32.07 -10.47 15.72
N SER A 80 -32.51 -11.45 14.92
CA SER A 80 -32.60 -12.83 15.40
C SER A 80 -31.18 -13.38 15.63
N LYS A 81 -30.93 -13.93 16.83
CA LYS A 81 -29.64 -14.55 17.19
C LYS A 81 -29.26 -15.72 16.25
N GLU A 82 -30.26 -16.23 15.52
CA GLU A 82 -30.22 -17.35 14.58
C GLU A 82 -30.05 -16.93 13.10
N ASN A 83 -29.87 -15.63 12.79
CA ASN A 83 -29.66 -15.22 11.41
C ASN A 83 -28.43 -15.90 10.79
N LEU A 84 -28.60 -16.41 9.56
CA LEU A 84 -27.53 -17.08 8.81
C LEU A 84 -26.25 -16.23 8.76
N PHE A 85 -26.38 -14.91 8.62
CA PHE A 85 -25.24 -14.00 8.65
C PHE A 85 -24.52 -13.99 10.01
N ASN A 86 -25.25 -13.98 11.12
CA ASN A 86 -24.63 -13.97 12.44
C ASN A 86 -23.96 -15.32 12.76
N GLN A 87 -24.61 -16.44 12.44
CA GLN A 87 -24.06 -17.77 12.70
C GLN A 87 -22.91 -18.14 11.75
N TYR A 88 -23.02 -17.90 10.44
CA TYR A 88 -21.98 -18.31 9.49
C TYR A 88 -20.85 -17.29 9.37
N PHE A 89 -21.15 -15.99 9.36
CA PHE A 89 -20.12 -14.98 9.17
C PHE A 89 -19.38 -14.68 10.47
N VAL A 90 -20.04 -14.65 11.63
CA VAL A 90 -19.36 -14.25 12.86
C VAL A 90 -18.75 -15.45 13.59
N LYS A 91 -19.40 -16.62 13.56
CA LYS A 91 -18.86 -17.84 14.20
C LYS A 91 -17.71 -18.48 13.41
N ILE A 92 -17.77 -18.42 12.07
CA ILE A 92 -16.75 -18.98 11.16
C ILE A 92 -15.95 -17.87 10.46
N GLY A 93 -16.15 -16.60 10.85
CA GLY A 93 -15.57 -15.42 10.20
C GLY A 93 -14.06 -15.45 10.08
N TRP A 94 -13.38 -15.99 11.09
CA TRP A 94 -11.92 -16.13 11.03
C TRP A 94 -11.49 -17.13 9.95
N ALA A 95 -12.20 -18.24 9.75
CA ALA A 95 -11.86 -19.21 8.71
C ALA A 95 -12.06 -18.62 7.31
N TRP A 96 -13.13 -17.83 7.10
CA TRP A 96 -13.33 -17.10 5.84
C TRP A 96 -12.22 -16.08 5.59
N THR A 97 -11.80 -15.36 6.62
CA THR A 97 -10.68 -14.41 6.54
C THR A 97 -9.39 -15.13 6.18
N LEU A 98 -9.09 -16.25 6.85
CA LEU A 98 -7.90 -17.04 6.58
C LEU A 98 -7.92 -17.62 5.15
N ALA A 99 -9.07 -18.10 4.69
CA ALA A 99 -9.22 -18.61 3.33
C ALA A 99 -9.00 -17.51 2.28
N VAL A 100 -9.70 -16.38 2.38
CA VAL A 100 -9.66 -15.31 1.37
C VAL A 100 -8.35 -14.53 1.45
N VAL A 101 -8.00 -14.02 2.62
CA VAL A 101 -6.79 -13.19 2.82
C VAL A 101 -5.53 -14.06 2.74
N GLY A 102 -5.55 -15.27 3.28
CA GLY A 102 -4.42 -16.20 3.16
C GLY A 102 -4.13 -16.58 1.71
N SER A 103 -5.18 -16.85 0.92
CA SER A 103 -5.04 -17.07 -0.53
C SER A 103 -4.51 -15.81 -1.23
N PHE A 104 -5.04 -14.63 -0.91
CA PHE A 104 -4.57 -13.37 -1.48
C PHE A 104 -3.08 -13.13 -1.21
N ILE A 105 -2.64 -13.32 0.04
CA ILE A 105 -1.23 -13.20 0.42
C ILE A 105 -0.38 -14.24 -0.31
N TYR A 106 -0.84 -15.48 -0.41
CA TYR A 106 -0.11 -16.54 -1.10
C TYR A 106 0.10 -16.22 -2.59
N PHE A 107 -0.95 -15.90 -3.34
CA PHE A 107 -0.85 -15.61 -4.78
C PHE A 107 -0.10 -14.31 -5.09
N THR A 108 -0.29 -13.26 -4.28
CA THR A 108 0.48 -12.02 -4.43
C THR A 108 1.97 -12.26 -4.16
N SER A 109 2.30 -13.06 -3.14
CA SER A 109 3.69 -13.42 -2.80
C SER A 109 4.34 -14.34 -3.83
N LEU A 110 3.59 -15.27 -4.43
CA LEU A 110 4.07 -16.10 -5.54
C LEU A 110 4.45 -15.25 -6.73
N THR A 111 3.62 -14.26 -7.04
CA THR A 111 3.87 -13.32 -8.13
C THR A 111 5.11 -12.47 -7.82
N TYR A 112 5.20 -11.85 -6.62
CA TYR A 112 6.36 -11.02 -6.26
C TYR A 112 7.67 -11.78 -6.11
N GLY A 113 7.63 -13.02 -5.62
CA GLY A 113 8.82 -13.80 -5.36
C GLY A 113 9.32 -14.61 -6.55
N CYS A 114 8.65 -14.57 -7.71
CA CYS A 114 8.91 -15.50 -8.83
C CYS A 114 9.05 -16.96 -8.36
N GLY A 115 8.21 -17.40 -7.42
CA GLY A 115 8.27 -18.75 -6.84
C GLY A 115 9.32 -18.98 -5.74
N ARG A 116 10.04 -17.95 -5.27
CA ARG A 116 10.97 -18.07 -4.14
C ARG A 116 10.22 -18.32 -2.82
N LYS A 117 10.34 -19.54 -2.30
CA LYS A 117 9.65 -20.00 -1.08
C LYS A 117 9.90 -19.12 0.15
N GLU A 118 11.08 -18.53 0.28
CA GLU A 118 11.43 -17.69 1.44
C GLU A 118 10.60 -16.40 1.53
N ILE A 119 10.26 -15.79 0.38
CA ILE A 119 9.41 -14.59 0.34
C ILE A 119 7.97 -14.96 0.70
N VAL A 120 7.48 -16.09 0.16
CA VAL A 120 6.14 -16.60 0.45
C VAL A 120 5.99 -16.95 1.92
N LYS A 121 6.94 -17.70 2.51
CA LYS A 121 6.94 -18.04 3.94
C LYS A 121 6.92 -16.78 4.81
N ARG A 122 7.69 -15.76 4.45
CA ARG A 122 7.72 -14.49 5.18
C ARG A 122 6.38 -13.77 5.14
N HIS A 123 5.71 -13.69 4.00
CA HIS A 123 4.40 -13.04 3.96
C HIS A 123 3.31 -13.88 4.64
N MET A 124 3.35 -15.21 4.50
CA MET A 124 2.44 -16.12 5.18
C MET A 124 2.61 -16.10 6.70
N SER A 125 3.81 -15.81 7.23
CA SER A 125 4.00 -15.70 8.67
C SER A 125 3.25 -14.52 9.30
N ARG A 126 2.91 -13.47 8.54
CA ARG A 126 1.99 -12.41 9.02
C ARG A 126 0.62 -12.97 9.36
N MET A 127 0.07 -13.81 8.48
CA MET A 127 -1.22 -14.45 8.69
C MET A 127 -1.19 -15.41 9.89
N LEU A 128 -0.08 -16.13 10.07
CA LEU A 128 0.12 -16.99 11.23
C LEU A 128 0.16 -16.19 12.54
N ILE A 129 0.91 -15.09 12.58
CA ILE A 129 0.96 -14.20 13.75
C ILE A 129 -0.43 -13.64 14.04
N GLY A 130 -1.13 -13.17 13.00
CA GLY A 130 -2.50 -12.65 13.13
C GLY A 130 -3.48 -13.69 13.70
N THR A 131 -3.34 -14.95 13.29
CA THR A 131 -4.11 -16.09 13.81
C THR A 131 -3.75 -16.41 15.25
N GLY A 132 -2.46 -16.34 15.61
CA GLY A 132 -2.00 -16.51 16.99
C GLY A 132 -2.61 -15.49 17.94
N PHE A 133 -2.63 -14.21 17.57
CA PHE A 133 -3.30 -13.17 18.36
C PHE A 133 -4.80 -13.39 18.46
N TRP A 134 -5.47 -13.76 17.37
CA TRP A 134 -6.89 -14.08 17.42
C TRP A 134 -7.18 -15.23 18.40
N LEU A 135 -6.43 -16.33 18.33
CA LEU A 135 -6.57 -17.46 19.26
C LEU A 135 -6.31 -17.05 20.70
N PHE A 136 -5.23 -16.30 20.95
CA PHE A 136 -4.89 -15.83 22.29
C PHE A 136 -6.01 -14.98 22.89
N TRP A 137 -6.51 -13.96 22.17
CA TRP A 137 -7.54 -13.08 22.69
C TRP A 137 -8.90 -13.79 22.83
N SER A 138 -9.35 -14.47 21.76
CA SER A 138 -10.70 -15.03 21.71
C SER A 138 -10.88 -16.33 22.50
N GLN A 139 -9.88 -17.21 22.52
CA GLN A 139 -10.01 -18.52 23.17
C GLN A 139 -9.44 -18.53 24.59
N PHE A 140 -8.40 -17.75 24.85
CA PHE A 140 -7.75 -17.75 26.16
C PHE A 140 -8.16 -16.55 27.00
N PHE A 141 -7.88 -15.34 26.53
CA PHE A 141 -8.05 -14.13 27.34
C PHE A 141 -9.53 -13.82 27.67
N PHE A 142 -10.45 -13.90 26.70
CA PHE A 142 -11.86 -13.62 26.97
C PHE A 142 -12.47 -14.62 27.96
N ASN A 143 -12.20 -15.92 27.79
CA ASN A 143 -12.62 -16.95 28.75
C ASN A 143 -12.01 -16.74 30.14
N TYR A 144 -10.74 -16.31 30.21
CA TYR A 144 -10.09 -15.97 31.47
C TYR A 144 -10.78 -14.80 32.18
N VAL A 145 -11.06 -13.71 31.46
CA VAL A 145 -11.75 -12.53 32.02
C VAL A 145 -13.16 -12.90 32.48
N GLU A 146 -13.89 -13.71 31.70
CA GLU A 146 -15.24 -14.16 32.05
C GLU A 146 -15.26 -14.98 33.37
N ASN A 147 -14.26 -15.83 33.59
CA ASN A 147 -14.16 -16.62 34.81
C ASN A 147 -13.70 -15.78 36.02
N GLN A 148 -12.87 -14.76 35.82
CA GLN A 148 -12.38 -13.91 36.92
C GLN A 148 -13.38 -12.84 37.36
N THR A 149 -14.17 -12.30 36.43
CA THR A 149 -15.12 -11.22 36.70
C THR A 149 -16.52 -11.73 37.09
N GLY A 150 -16.73 -13.04 36.99
CA GLY A 150 -18.04 -13.64 37.18
C GLY A 150 -18.40 -13.97 38.62
N VAL A 151 -19.71 -13.96 38.87
CA VAL A 151 -20.31 -14.36 40.14
C VAL A 151 -21.43 -15.36 39.85
N CYS A 152 -21.49 -16.40 40.68
CA CYS A 152 -22.55 -17.40 40.61
C CYS A 152 -23.83 -16.88 41.28
N LEU A 153 -24.86 -16.59 40.48
CA LEU A 153 -26.19 -16.21 40.97
C LEU A 153 -26.87 -17.45 41.55
N GLY A 154 -26.91 -17.52 42.88
CA GLY A 154 -27.52 -18.62 43.65
C GLY A 154 -26.63 -19.15 44.76
N LYS A 155 -25.29 -19.07 44.62
CA LYS A 155 -24.35 -19.44 45.69
C LYS A 155 -22.97 -18.80 45.47
N ALA A 156 -22.72 -17.69 46.17
CA ALA A 156 -21.50 -16.88 46.03
C ALA A 156 -20.18 -17.58 46.43
N ILE A 157 -20.25 -18.77 47.03
CA ILE A 157 -19.07 -19.56 47.42
C ILE A 157 -18.44 -20.25 46.20
N LEU A 158 -19.22 -20.51 45.13
CA LEU A 158 -18.72 -21.09 43.90
C LEU A 158 -18.04 -20.02 43.05
N LYS A 159 -16.71 -20.12 42.94
CA LYS A 159 -15.86 -19.20 42.18
C LYS A 159 -15.54 -19.68 40.75
N ASP A 160 -16.03 -20.85 40.38
CA ASP A 160 -15.78 -21.43 39.05
C ASP A 160 -17.07 -21.48 38.22
N LYS A 161 -16.98 -20.97 36.99
CA LYS A 161 -18.08 -21.00 36.01
C LYS A 161 -18.60 -22.42 35.76
N TYR A 162 -17.70 -23.38 35.57
CA TYR A 162 -18.05 -24.77 35.27
C TYR A 162 -18.84 -25.41 36.43
N THR A 163 -18.39 -25.20 37.66
CA THR A 163 -19.03 -25.75 38.86
C THR A 163 -20.34 -25.03 39.17
N CYS A 164 -20.43 -23.72 38.92
CA CYS A 164 -21.68 -22.96 39.07
C CYS A 164 -22.76 -23.46 38.11
N ASN A 165 -22.46 -23.52 36.81
CA ASN A 165 -23.41 -23.98 35.78
C ASN A 165 -23.73 -25.47 35.95
N GLY A 166 -22.78 -26.30 36.38
CA GLY A 166 -22.99 -27.72 36.64
C GLY A 166 -23.98 -27.99 37.78
N ASN A 167 -24.11 -27.06 38.73
CA ASN A 167 -25.10 -27.10 39.80
C ASN A 167 -26.44 -26.45 39.43
N GLY A 168 -26.63 -26.04 38.17
CA GLY A 168 -27.86 -25.41 37.68
C GLY A 168 -28.00 -23.92 38.02
N PHE A 169 -26.96 -23.28 38.55
CA PHE A 169 -26.94 -21.85 38.83
C PHE A 169 -26.51 -21.03 37.60
N GLN A 170 -26.88 -19.75 37.55
CA GLN A 170 -26.53 -18.87 36.44
C GLN A 170 -25.26 -18.07 36.75
N TRP A 171 -24.26 -18.16 35.88
CA TRP A 171 -23.03 -17.36 35.96
C TRP A 171 -23.24 -15.97 35.33
N HIS A 172 -23.16 -14.91 36.14
CA HIS A 172 -23.21 -13.53 35.66
C HIS A 172 -21.81 -12.94 35.67
N SER A 173 -21.30 -12.54 34.50
CA SER A 173 -19.92 -12.09 34.34
C SER A 173 -19.80 -10.97 33.33
N PHE A 174 -18.67 -10.28 33.37
CA PHE A 174 -18.32 -9.31 32.34
C PHE A 174 -17.74 -10.06 31.12
N ASP A 175 -18.57 -10.26 30.11
CA ASP A 175 -18.17 -10.89 28.85
C ASP A 175 -17.72 -9.83 27.83
N ILE A 176 -16.45 -9.88 27.42
CA ILE A 176 -15.92 -8.98 26.37
C ILE A 176 -16.54 -9.40 25.04
N SER A 177 -17.06 -8.44 24.26
CA SER A 177 -17.71 -8.79 22.99
C SER A 177 -16.70 -9.32 21.97
N GLY A 178 -16.63 -10.65 21.86
CA GLY A 178 -15.79 -11.33 20.89
C GLY A 178 -16.18 -11.03 19.44
N HIS A 179 -17.46 -10.75 19.19
CA HIS A 179 -17.97 -10.33 17.88
C HIS A 179 -17.46 -8.95 17.48
N ALA A 180 -17.53 -7.96 18.38
CA ALA A 180 -16.99 -6.62 18.13
C ALA A 180 -15.47 -6.67 17.90
N PHE A 181 -14.75 -7.43 18.73
CA PHE A 181 -13.31 -7.66 18.56
C PHE A 181 -13.00 -8.25 17.18
N LEU A 182 -13.65 -9.36 16.82
CA LEU A 182 -13.39 -10.09 15.58
C LEU A 182 -13.66 -9.24 14.34
N LEU A 183 -14.78 -8.52 14.31
CA LEU A 183 -15.19 -7.70 13.16
C LEU A 183 -14.26 -6.51 12.94
N VAL A 184 -13.86 -5.81 14.01
CA VAL A 184 -12.88 -4.71 13.91
C VAL A 184 -11.52 -5.26 13.50
N TYR A 185 -11.08 -6.36 14.11
CA TYR A 185 -9.76 -6.94 13.85
C TYR A 185 -9.62 -7.43 12.40
N ILE A 186 -10.60 -8.16 11.87
CA ILE A 186 -10.61 -8.64 10.48
C ILE A 186 -10.56 -7.45 9.51
N ASN A 187 -11.36 -6.41 9.75
CA ASN A 187 -11.38 -5.22 8.88
C ASN A 187 -10.03 -4.50 8.83
N LEU A 188 -9.38 -4.28 9.98
CA LEU A 188 -8.08 -3.63 10.03
C LEU A 188 -6.99 -4.47 9.38
N LEU A 189 -6.99 -5.79 9.61
CA LEU A 189 -6.08 -6.73 8.98
C LEU A 189 -6.24 -6.73 7.45
N LEU A 190 -7.48 -6.80 6.96
CA LEU A 190 -7.80 -6.75 5.53
C LEU A 190 -7.27 -5.49 4.85
N VAL A 191 -7.48 -4.31 5.45
CA VAL A 191 -7.05 -3.04 4.88
C VAL A 191 -5.52 -2.95 4.78
N GLU A 192 -4.80 -3.49 5.77
CA GLU A 192 -3.34 -3.53 5.71
C GLU A 192 -2.82 -4.52 4.67
N GLU A 193 -3.31 -5.76 4.65
CA GLU A 193 -2.85 -6.77 3.69
C GLU A 193 -3.19 -6.38 2.25
N ALA A 194 -4.32 -5.71 2.03
CA ALA A 194 -4.70 -5.21 0.72
C ALA A 194 -3.73 -4.16 0.16
N LYS A 195 -2.98 -3.42 1.00
CA LYS A 195 -1.94 -2.47 0.54
C LYS A 195 -0.90 -3.12 -0.37
N ALA A 196 -0.77 -4.45 -0.31
CA ALA A 196 0.05 -5.20 -1.25
C ALA A 196 -0.33 -4.98 -2.73
N ILE A 197 -1.55 -4.58 -3.07
CA ILE A 197 -1.96 -4.31 -4.47
C ILE A 197 -1.64 -2.88 -4.95
N VAL A 198 -1.21 -1.99 -4.04
CA VAL A 198 -0.85 -0.61 -4.40
C VAL A 198 0.44 -0.63 -5.22
N GLY A 199 0.36 -0.18 -6.48
CA GLY A 199 1.50 -0.22 -7.41
C GLY A 199 1.59 -1.48 -8.27
N TRP A 200 0.58 -2.37 -8.23
CA TRP A 200 0.52 -3.61 -9.00
C TRP A 200 0.78 -3.41 -10.51
N GLU A 201 0.28 -2.31 -11.09
CA GLU A 201 0.43 -2.01 -12.52
C GLU A 201 1.90 -1.82 -12.97
N GLY A 202 2.78 -1.35 -12.07
CA GLY A 202 4.20 -1.15 -12.38
C GLY A 202 5.01 -2.45 -12.48
N ILE A 203 4.46 -3.56 -11.98
CA ILE A 203 5.14 -4.85 -11.88
C ILE A 203 4.92 -5.70 -13.13
N ARG A 204 3.87 -5.37 -13.92
CA ARG A 204 3.56 -6.01 -15.20
C ARG A 204 4.76 -6.05 -16.14
N ASP A 205 5.52 -4.95 -16.22
CA ASP A 205 6.64 -4.83 -17.16
C ASP A 205 7.87 -5.65 -16.72
N LEU A 206 7.97 -5.99 -15.42
CA LEU A 206 9.07 -6.75 -14.85
C LEU A 206 8.80 -8.27 -14.84
N LEU A 207 7.54 -8.69 -14.63
CA LEU A 207 7.15 -10.08 -14.43
C LEU A 207 5.99 -10.51 -15.35
N ARG A 208 6.11 -10.25 -16.66
CA ARG A 208 5.01 -10.43 -17.63
C ARG A 208 4.35 -11.82 -17.61
N GLU A 209 5.13 -12.90 -17.58
CA GLU A 209 4.59 -14.27 -17.65
C GLU A 209 3.77 -14.67 -16.41
N ASN A 210 4.32 -14.43 -15.21
CA ASN A 210 3.62 -14.72 -13.96
C ASN A 210 2.46 -13.74 -13.72
N TYR A 211 2.63 -12.48 -14.12
CA TYR A 211 1.62 -11.44 -13.97
C TYR A 211 0.35 -11.77 -14.75
N GLU A 212 0.44 -12.08 -16.04
CA GLU A 212 -0.75 -12.36 -16.88
C GLU A 212 -1.53 -13.58 -16.38
N THR A 213 -0.82 -14.60 -15.88
CA THR A 213 -1.44 -15.85 -15.39
C THR A 213 -2.18 -15.66 -14.07
N TRP A 214 -1.57 -14.98 -13.08
CA TRP A 214 -2.11 -14.89 -11.71
C TRP A 214 -2.96 -13.65 -11.45
N THR A 215 -2.84 -12.60 -12.27
CA THR A 215 -3.63 -11.36 -12.13
C THR A 215 -5.15 -11.58 -12.07
N PRO A 216 -5.80 -12.42 -12.90
CA PRO A 216 -7.25 -12.63 -12.77
C PRO A 216 -7.64 -13.22 -11.41
N VAL A 217 -6.87 -14.17 -10.89
CA VAL A 217 -7.09 -14.77 -9.57
C VAL A 217 -6.91 -13.75 -8.46
N ILE A 218 -5.86 -12.94 -8.52
CA ILE A 218 -5.58 -11.89 -7.52
C ILE A 218 -6.66 -10.80 -7.54
N ARG A 219 -7.14 -10.41 -8.72
CA ARG A 219 -8.26 -9.47 -8.87
C ARG A 219 -9.55 -10.04 -8.27
N PHE A 220 -9.86 -11.30 -8.54
CA PHE A 220 -11.01 -11.97 -7.94
C PHE A 220 -10.90 -12.03 -6.40
N LEU A 221 -9.74 -12.44 -5.87
CA LEU A 221 -9.50 -12.47 -4.43
C LEU A 221 -9.59 -11.08 -3.79
N PHE A 222 -9.15 -10.02 -4.48
CA PHE A 222 -9.31 -8.64 -4.02
C PHE A 222 -10.79 -8.22 -3.94
N LEU A 223 -11.63 -8.67 -4.89
CA LEU A 223 -13.08 -8.47 -4.82
C LEU A 223 -13.68 -9.22 -3.62
N CYS A 224 -13.29 -10.48 -3.41
CA CYS A 224 -13.72 -11.24 -2.24
C CYS A 224 -13.29 -10.58 -0.92
N MET A 225 -12.06 -10.07 -0.84
CA MET A 225 -11.59 -9.32 0.35
C MET A 225 -12.43 -8.06 0.59
N THR A 226 -12.79 -7.33 -0.47
CA THR A 226 -13.66 -6.16 -0.37
C THR A 226 -15.04 -6.54 0.15
N PHE A 227 -15.59 -7.64 -0.33
CA PHE A 227 -16.89 -8.15 0.13
C PHE A 227 -16.83 -8.56 1.62
N VAL A 228 -15.78 -9.27 2.05
CA VAL A 228 -15.60 -9.62 3.47
C VAL A 228 -15.46 -8.37 4.35
N SER A 229 -14.75 -7.33 3.88
CA SER A 229 -14.64 -6.05 4.60
C SER A 229 -16.01 -5.35 4.74
N LEU A 230 -16.76 -5.24 3.64
CA LEU A 230 -18.10 -4.63 3.67
C LEU A 230 -19.09 -5.40 4.56
N LEU A 231 -19.09 -6.72 4.47
CA LEU A 231 -19.88 -7.56 5.37
C LEU A 231 -19.46 -7.33 6.83
N SER A 232 -18.16 -7.20 7.11
CA SER A 232 -17.68 -6.92 8.45
C SER A 232 -18.14 -5.56 8.96
N ASP A 233 -18.17 -4.52 8.11
CA ASP A 233 -18.66 -3.19 8.44
C ASP A 233 -20.17 -3.21 8.77
N VAL A 234 -20.98 -3.87 7.94
CA VAL A 234 -22.43 -4.01 8.16
C VAL A 234 -22.71 -4.82 9.43
N MET A 235 -22.01 -5.92 9.64
CA MET A 235 -22.18 -6.75 10.83
C MET A 235 -21.72 -6.02 12.10
N LEU A 236 -20.70 -5.16 12.01
CA LEU A 236 -20.28 -4.32 13.12
C LEU A 236 -21.37 -3.32 13.49
N ALA A 237 -21.98 -2.66 12.51
CA ALA A 237 -23.12 -1.76 12.73
C ALA A 237 -24.30 -2.50 13.39
N CYS A 238 -24.64 -3.71 12.92
CA CYS A 238 -25.66 -4.54 13.56
C CYS A 238 -25.27 -4.94 14.99
N THR A 239 -23.99 -5.23 15.24
CA THR A 239 -23.49 -5.58 16.58
C THR A 239 -23.63 -4.42 17.54
N VAL A 240 -23.33 -3.20 17.10
CA VAL A 240 -23.49 -1.96 17.90
C VAL A 240 -24.96 -1.75 18.29
N ILE A 241 -25.90 -2.01 17.38
CA ILE A 241 -27.32 -1.76 17.58
C ILE A 241 -27.99 -2.82 18.48
N TYR A 242 -27.71 -4.11 18.28
CA TYR A 242 -28.57 -5.18 18.80
C TYR A 242 -27.98 -6.06 19.92
N PHE A 243 -26.67 -6.05 20.14
CA PHE A 243 -26.00 -7.07 20.97
C PHE A 243 -25.08 -6.45 22.01
N HIS A 244 -24.94 -7.02 23.21
CA HIS A 244 -24.02 -6.57 24.29
C HIS A 244 -24.26 -5.14 24.83
N THR A 245 -23.72 -4.88 26.02
CA THR A 245 -23.66 -3.54 26.61
C THR A 245 -22.48 -2.75 26.05
N MET A 246 -22.56 -1.41 26.06
CA MET A 246 -21.51 -0.51 25.58
C MET A 246 -20.10 -0.85 26.13
N PRO A 247 -19.88 -1.11 27.43
CA PRO A 247 -18.55 -1.41 27.96
C PRO A 247 -17.93 -2.69 27.37
N GLN A 248 -18.75 -3.72 27.14
CA GLN A 248 -18.32 -5.00 26.56
C GLN A 248 -17.87 -4.83 25.10
N LYS A 249 -18.60 -4.02 24.33
CA LYS A 249 -18.28 -3.69 22.92
C LYS A 249 -16.99 -2.89 22.81
N VAL A 250 -16.87 -1.83 23.62
CA VAL A 250 -15.71 -0.94 23.61
C VAL A 250 -14.44 -1.69 24.02
N ALA A 251 -14.50 -2.54 25.04
CA ALA A 251 -13.37 -3.39 25.43
C ALA A 251 -12.87 -4.26 24.27
N GLY A 252 -13.78 -4.92 23.54
CA GLY A 252 -13.43 -5.73 22.37
C GLY A 252 -12.78 -4.90 21.25
N GLY A 253 -13.32 -3.71 20.96
CA GLY A 253 -12.78 -2.80 19.95
C GLY A 253 -11.39 -2.26 20.30
N VAL A 254 -11.16 -1.87 21.56
CA VAL A 254 -9.86 -1.38 22.03
C VAL A 254 -8.79 -2.47 21.91
N ILE A 255 -9.10 -3.71 22.29
CA ILE A 255 -8.18 -4.86 22.16
C ILE A 255 -7.87 -5.11 20.68
N ALA A 256 -8.86 -5.02 19.77
CA ALA A 256 -8.66 -5.19 18.34
C ALA A 256 -7.72 -4.12 17.74
N ILE A 257 -8.00 -2.84 18.03
CA ILE A 257 -7.18 -1.71 17.56
C ILE A 257 -5.78 -1.78 18.15
N GLY A 258 -5.65 -2.09 19.45
CA GLY A 258 -4.35 -2.24 20.11
C GLY A 258 -3.52 -3.37 19.51
N THR A 259 -4.14 -4.52 19.23
CA THR A 259 -3.47 -5.66 18.58
C THR A 259 -3.01 -5.30 17.17
N TRP A 260 -3.85 -4.64 16.38
CA TRP A 260 -3.48 -4.15 15.05
C TRP A 260 -2.32 -3.14 15.12
N TYR A 261 -2.39 -2.18 16.04
CA TYR A 261 -1.34 -1.17 16.19
C TYR A 261 0.00 -1.80 16.58
N PHE A 262 -0.03 -2.74 17.54
CA PHE A 262 1.17 -3.46 17.97
C PHE A 262 1.78 -4.27 16.81
N THR A 263 0.97 -5.01 16.07
CA THR A 263 1.45 -5.85 14.96
C THR A 263 1.94 -5.02 13.78
N TYR A 264 1.09 -4.21 13.17
CA TYR A 264 1.38 -3.52 11.91
C TYR A 264 2.19 -2.22 12.09
N ARG A 265 2.05 -1.53 13.22
CA ARG A 265 2.70 -0.23 13.46
C ARG A 265 4.00 -0.33 14.27
N PHE A 266 4.19 -1.39 15.04
CA PHE A 266 5.38 -1.59 15.85
C PHE A 266 6.20 -2.81 15.41
N TRP A 267 5.65 -4.03 15.53
CA TRP A 267 6.40 -5.27 15.30
C TRP A 267 6.84 -5.43 13.83
N PHE A 268 5.94 -5.27 12.87
CA PHE A 268 6.22 -5.50 11.44
C PHE A 268 7.17 -4.48 10.80
N LYS A 269 7.65 -3.49 11.55
CA LYS A 269 8.71 -2.56 11.12
C LYS A 269 10.13 -3.11 11.34
N TYR A 270 10.30 -4.09 12.23
CA TYR A 270 11.62 -4.60 12.60
C TYR A 270 12.18 -5.56 11.54
N GLU A 271 13.49 -5.60 11.30
CA GLU A 271 14.10 -6.39 10.21
C GLU A 271 13.93 -7.90 10.36
N SER A 272 13.84 -8.40 11.60
CA SER A 272 13.55 -9.80 11.91
C SER A 272 12.06 -10.17 11.79
N SER A 273 11.20 -9.20 11.50
CA SER A 273 9.76 -9.40 11.37
C SER A 273 9.38 -9.69 9.91
N PRO A 274 8.14 -10.12 9.65
CA PRO A 274 7.64 -10.40 8.30
C PRO A 274 7.70 -9.20 7.32
N GLY A 275 7.87 -7.98 7.82
CA GLY A 275 7.87 -6.74 7.05
C GLY A 275 6.46 -6.26 6.66
N LEU A 276 6.31 -4.96 6.44
CA LEU A 276 5.01 -4.35 6.10
C LEU A 276 4.49 -4.83 4.72
N PRO A 277 3.17 -5.03 4.57
CA PRO A 277 2.56 -5.25 3.26
C PRO A 277 2.81 -4.04 2.34
N GLY A 278 3.21 -4.30 1.10
CA GLY A 278 3.55 -3.25 0.12
C GLY A 278 4.91 -2.57 0.31
N LYS A 279 5.65 -2.85 1.39
CA LYS A 279 7.02 -2.38 1.61
C LYS A 279 7.91 -3.57 1.99
N GLY A 280 8.41 -4.31 1.00
CA GLY A 280 9.24 -5.49 1.26
C GLY A 280 10.15 -5.95 0.11
N LEU A 281 11.47 -5.81 0.35
CA LEU A 281 12.66 -6.48 -0.21
C LEU A 281 13.00 -6.42 -1.70
N PHE A 282 12.08 -6.09 -2.60
CA PHE A 282 12.41 -5.59 -3.94
C PHE A 282 11.80 -4.21 -4.07
N SER A 283 12.66 -3.18 -4.18
CA SER A 283 12.20 -1.82 -4.39
C SER A 283 11.70 -1.66 -5.81
N TYR A 284 10.43 -2.05 -6.04
CA TYR A 284 9.70 -1.72 -7.26
C TYR A 284 9.63 -0.19 -7.44
N GLN A 285 9.62 0.57 -6.34
CA GLN A 285 9.71 2.02 -6.35
C GLN A 285 11.02 2.50 -6.98
N HIS A 286 12.16 1.93 -6.60
CA HIS A 286 13.46 2.36 -7.12
C HIS A 286 13.69 1.96 -8.59
N LEU A 287 13.01 0.91 -9.08
CA LEU A 287 13.03 0.53 -10.49
C LEU A 287 12.05 1.37 -11.33
N VAL A 288 10.91 1.76 -10.77
CA VAL A 288 9.99 2.75 -11.38
C VAL A 288 10.60 4.15 -11.38
N ASP A 289 11.34 4.52 -10.34
CA ASP A 289 12.05 5.79 -10.28
C ASP A 289 13.26 5.77 -11.24
N ARG A 290 14.01 4.66 -11.32
CA ARG A 290 15.06 4.49 -12.33
C ARG A 290 14.50 4.40 -13.77
N SER A 291 13.28 3.88 -13.96
CA SER A 291 12.62 3.89 -15.27
C SER A 291 12.10 5.28 -15.63
N LYS A 292 11.55 6.03 -14.67
CA LYS A 292 11.17 7.44 -14.85
C LYS A 292 12.38 8.35 -15.07
N GLU A 293 13.50 8.11 -14.39
CA GLU A 293 14.77 8.80 -14.66
C GLU A 293 15.34 8.40 -16.03
N SER A 294 15.27 7.14 -16.43
CA SER A 294 15.72 6.66 -17.75
C SER A 294 14.83 7.18 -18.90
N PHE A 295 13.52 7.34 -18.66
CA PHE A 295 12.58 7.93 -19.63
C PHE A 295 12.65 9.47 -19.64
N GLY A 296 12.93 10.11 -18.50
CA GLY A 296 13.18 11.55 -18.40
C GLY A 296 14.52 11.95 -19.02
N ALA A 297 15.56 11.12 -18.86
CA ALA A 297 16.89 11.32 -19.45
C ALA A 297 16.97 10.90 -20.93
N LYS A 298 15.95 10.21 -21.46
CA LYS A 298 15.80 9.92 -22.91
C LYS A 298 14.84 10.88 -23.60
N ARG A 299 14.71 12.12 -23.14
CA ARG A 299 14.38 13.23 -24.06
C ARG A 299 15.58 13.38 -25.00
N ARG A 300 15.54 12.63 -26.11
CA ARG A 300 16.49 12.60 -27.22
C ARG A 300 17.22 13.95 -27.39
N THR A 301 18.42 14.06 -26.84
CA THR A 301 19.48 14.91 -27.39
C THR A 301 20.12 14.13 -28.54
N SER A 302 19.34 13.84 -29.58
CA SER A 302 19.88 13.33 -30.83
C SER A 302 19.99 14.50 -31.79
N ILE A 303 21.22 15.03 -31.91
CA ILE A 303 21.81 15.62 -33.12
C ILE A 303 21.18 16.98 -33.48
N VAL A 304 21.95 18.05 -33.67
CA VAL A 304 22.48 18.46 -34.99
C VAL A 304 23.70 19.34 -34.77
N LYS A 305 24.81 19.01 -35.46
CA LYS A 305 26.09 19.73 -35.40
C LYS A 305 26.24 20.84 -36.45
N ASP A 306 25.22 21.08 -37.28
CA ASP A 306 25.26 22.08 -38.35
C ASP A 306 23.93 22.84 -38.52
N PRO A 307 23.96 24.18 -38.62
CA PRO A 307 22.75 25.03 -38.65
C PRO A 307 21.93 24.94 -39.95
N LYS A 308 22.23 24.00 -40.87
CA LYS A 308 21.58 23.91 -42.19
C LYS A 308 20.45 22.88 -42.30
N ASP A 309 20.24 22.03 -41.28
CA ASP A 309 19.25 20.94 -41.29
C ASP A 309 18.12 21.11 -40.25
N LEU A 310 17.56 22.31 -40.12
CA LEU A 310 16.36 22.50 -39.29
C LEU A 310 15.10 22.14 -40.10
N PRO A 311 14.16 21.32 -39.55
CA PRO A 311 12.90 21.04 -40.22
C PRO A 311 12.04 22.31 -40.31
N THR A 312 11.84 22.78 -41.53
CA THR A 312 10.89 23.84 -41.94
C THR A 312 9.51 23.24 -42.19
N PHE A 313 8.45 23.90 -41.71
CA PHE A 313 7.07 23.64 -42.12
C PHE A 313 6.60 24.83 -42.95
N MET A 314 6.19 24.59 -44.21
CA MET A 314 5.83 25.64 -45.17
C MET A 314 6.88 26.75 -45.34
N GLY A 315 8.17 26.39 -45.34
CA GLY A 315 9.27 27.35 -45.52
C GLY A 315 9.61 28.20 -44.29
N MET A 316 8.91 28.05 -43.15
CA MET A 316 9.23 28.72 -41.89
C MET A 316 9.92 27.75 -40.90
N PRO A 317 11.05 28.16 -40.29
CA PRO A 317 11.77 27.33 -39.33
C PRO A 317 10.99 27.23 -38.00
N ILE A 318 10.74 26.01 -37.54
CA ILE A 318 9.88 25.73 -36.35
C ILE A 318 10.52 26.18 -35.03
N TYR A 319 11.85 26.34 -34.98
CA TYR A 319 12.59 26.57 -33.72
C TYR A 319 13.30 27.93 -33.61
N SER A 320 13.08 28.88 -34.52
CA SER A 320 13.72 30.20 -34.44
C SER A 320 13.29 31.01 -33.21
N ASN A 321 12.05 30.81 -32.74
CA ASN A 321 11.44 31.72 -31.76
C ASN A 321 11.76 31.43 -30.29
N VAL A 322 12.52 30.36 -29.98
CA VAL A 322 12.88 30.05 -28.58
C VAL A 322 14.15 30.78 -28.18
N LYS A 323 15.18 30.78 -29.03
CA LYS A 323 16.45 31.49 -28.78
C LYS A 323 16.25 33.01 -28.72
N ASP A 324 15.39 33.56 -29.57
CA ASP A 324 15.13 35.00 -29.58
C ASP A 324 14.29 35.44 -28.36
N ARG A 325 13.44 34.55 -27.81
CA ARG A 325 12.72 34.80 -26.56
C ARG A 325 13.60 34.69 -25.32
N GLU A 326 14.60 33.81 -25.33
CA GLU A 326 15.59 33.69 -24.25
C GLU A 326 16.54 34.89 -24.23
N ARG A 327 17.03 35.32 -25.40
CA ARG A 327 17.90 36.50 -25.52
C ARG A 327 17.21 37.78 -25.06
N LYS A 328 15.96 37.99 -25.48
CA LYS A 328 15.15 39.15 -25.06
C LYS A 328 14.89 39.14 -23.54
N ARG A 329 14.71 37.97 -22.94
CA ARG A 329 14.57 37.80 -21.47
C ARG A 329 15.88 37.98 -20.68
N GLU A 330 17.03 37.84 -21.33
CA GLU A 330 18.33 38.13 -20.73
C GLU A 330 18.63 39.64 -20.83
N GLU A 331 18.34 40.27 -21.97
CA GLU A 331 18.43 41.72 -22.18
C GLU A 331 17.53 42.49 -21.19
N ASP A 332 16.26 42.09 -21.03
CA ASP A 332 15.32 42.70 -20.06
C ASP A 332 15.83 42.57 -18.60
N ARG A 333 16.62 41.52 -18.30
CA ARG A 333 17.09 41.21 -16.93
C ARG A 333 18.42 41.90 -16.60
N GLU A 334 19.17 42.32 -17.61
CA GLU A 334 20.37 43.14 -17.48
C GLU A 334 20.03 44.62 -17.38
N GLU A 335 18.97 45.06 -18.06
CA GLU A 335 18.46 46.44 -17.98
C GLU A 335 17.93 46.75 -16.55
N ASP A 336 17.15 45.84 -15.95
CA ASP A 336 16.68 45.93 -14.54
C ASP A 336 17.83 45.90 -13.50
N ARG A 337 18.98 45.33 -13.85
CA ARG A 337 20.16 45.27 -12.95
C ARG A 337 20.96 46.57 -12.97
N SER A 338 20.94 47.29 -14.09
CA SER A 338 21.67 48.55 -14.28
C SER A 338 20.97 49.76 -13.65
N THR A 339 19.63 49.73 -13.58
CA THR A 339 18.79 50.78 -12.95
C THR A 339 18.77 50.74 -11.43
N LEU A 340 19.22 49.65 -10.79
CA LEU A 340 19.31 49.52 -9.33
C LEU A 340 20.65 50.00 -8.73
N THR A 341 21.60 50.45 -9.56
CA THR A 341 22.97 50.80 -9.14
C THR A 341 23.26 52.30 -9.03
N GLU A 342 22.30 53.19 -9.26
CA GLU A 342 22.52 54.64 -9.14
C GLU A 342 21.58 55.27 -8.09
N GLU A 343 22.10 55.51 -6.88
CA GLU A 343 21.68 56.62 -5.99
C GLU A 343 22.78 56.94 -4.94
N PRO A 344 22.82 58.20 -4.42
CA PRO A 344 24.06 58.90 -4.07
C PRO A 344 24.54 58.73 -2.62
N GLU A 345 25.83 59.03 -2.41
CA GLU A 345 26.54 59.07 -1.12
C GLU A 345 25.91 60.01 -0.08
N PHE A 346 25.68 59.51 1.14
CA PHE A 346 25.74 60.34 2.36
C PHE A 346 26.20 59.53 3.60
N ASN A 347 27.36 59.92 4.12
CA ASN A 347 28.05 59.38 5.31
C ASN A 347 27.23 59.44 6.61
N ARG A 348 27.42 58.49 7.55
CA ARG A 348 28.28 58.64 8.77
C ARG A 348 28.13 57.48 9.80
N SER A 349 29.29 56.99 10.30
CA SER A 349 29.60 56.46 11.67
C SER A 349 28.77 55.29 12.24
N LEU A 350 29.27 54.17 12.78
CA LEU A 350 30.43 53.84 13.66
C LEU A 350 30.40 52.28 13.95
N PRO A 351 31.30 51.62 14.73
CA PRO A 351 32.36 50.72 14.22
C PRO A 351 32.24 49.20 14.53
N LYS A 352 33.23 48.47 13.99
CA LYS A 352 33.53 47.02 13.98
C LYS A 352 33.82 46.36 15.36
N ALA A 353 33.50 45.07 15.47
CA ALA A 353 34.18 44.06 16.31
C ALA A 353 34.14 42.69 15.55
N ASP A 354 35.22 42.30 14.88
CA ASP A 354 36.24 41.32 15.27
C ASP A 354 35.70 39.91 15.57
N ASN A 355 36.07 38.96 14.70
CA ASN A 355 35.64 37.58 14.73
C ASN A 355 36.90 36.71 14.59
N SER A 356 37.42 36.24 15.72
CA SER A 356 38.47 35.22 15.75
C SER A 356 38.11 34.13 16.75
N ARG A 357 38.53 32.90 16.40
CA ARG A 357 38.63 31.66 17.21
C ARG A 357 37.38 30.75 17.31
N PHE A 358 37.29 29.72 16.44
CA PHE A 358 37.81 28.35 16.67
C PHE A 358 37.22 27.34 15.66
N ILE A 359 38.10 26.64 14.94
CA ILE A 359 37.84 25.39 14.19
C ILE A 359 38.78 24.33 14.79
N PRO A 360 38.35 23.07 14.93
CA PRO A 360 39.26 21.94 14.77
C PRO A 360 38.87 21.04 13.58
N LYS A 361 39.90 20.68 12.82
CA LYS A 361 39.95 19.71 11.71
C LYS A 361 40.09 18.27 12.24
N GLY A 362 39.72 17.30 11.40
CA GLY A 362 40.13 15.88 11.43
C GLY A 362 39.34 15.10 10.36
N ASP A 363 39.87 14.99 9.13
CA ASP A 363 40.64 13.84 8.56
C ASP A 363 39.73 12.65 8.20
N PHE A 364 39.17 12.55 6.98
CA PHE A 364 39.73 12.01 5.72
C PHE A 364 40.14 10.52 5.80
N PHE A 365 39.31 9.60 5.27
CA PHE A 365 39.69 8.61 4.24
C PHE A 365 38.47 7.76 3.82
N SER A 366 38.16 7.79 2.52
CA SER A 366 37.24 6.89 1.80
C SER A 366 38.05 5.76 1.14
N PRO A 367 37.42 4.63 0.78
CA PRO A 367 37.70 4.09 -0.55
C PRO A 367 36.45 3.64 -1.32
N GLU A 368 36.35 4.10 -2.56
CA GLU A 368 35.50 3.55 -3.62
C GLU A 368 36.14 2.32 -4.29
N PRO A 369 35.36 1.45 -4.97
CA PRO A 369 35.85 0.26 -5.65
C PRO A 369 36.18 0.52 -7.14
N ARG A 370 37.21 -0.14 -7.68
CA ARG A 370 37.45 -0.18 -9.14
C ARG A 370 37.74 -1.60 -9.66
N TYR A 371 37.07 -1.92 -10.76
CA TYR A 371 37.08 -3.13 -11.59
C TYR A 371 38.48 -3.56 -12.11
N GLY A 372 38.67 -4.87 -12.34
CA GLY A 372 39.73 -5.37 -13.23
C GLY A 372 39.88 -6.91 -13.33
N ARG A 373 39.44 -7.49 -14.45
CA ARG A 373 39.71 -8.87 -14.92
C ARG A 373 41.20 -9.17 -15.13
N LYS A 374 41.61 -10.45 -14.99
CA LYS A 374 42.40 -11.31 -15.93
C LYS A 374 42.97 -12.55 -15.18
N PRO A 375 43.58 -13.58 -15.83
CA PRO A 375 43.03 -14.53 -16.79
C PRO A 375 43.30 -16.02 -16.39
N ARG A 376 42.82 -16.94 -17.22
CA ARG A 376 42.98 -18.40 -17.18
C ARG A 376 44.39 -18.86 -17.64
N LYS A 377 45.02 -19.81 -16.94
CA LYS A 377 46.02 -20.81 -17.43
C LYS A 377 45.88 -22.05 -16.53
N VAL A 378 45.45 -23.21 -17.04
CA VAL A 378 46.26 -24.28 -17.68
C VAL A 378 47.35 -24.80 -16.74
N ASN A 379 47.04 -25.88 -16.03
CA ASN A 379 47.67 -27.20 -16.15
C ASN A 379 46.72 -28.26 -15.58
#